data_AF-A0A972XZB5-F1
#
_entry.id   AF-A0A972XZB5-F1
#
_cell.length_a   1.000
_cell.length_b   1.000
_cell.length_c   1.000
_cell.angle_alpha   90.00
_cell.angle_beta   90.00
_cell.angle_gamma   90.00
#
_symmetry.space_group_name_H-M   'P 1'
#
loop_
_entity.id
_entity.type
_entity.pdbx_description
1 polymer ?
#
loop_
_entity_poly.entity_id
_entity_poly.type
_entity_poly.pdbx_seq_one_letter_code
_entity_poly.pdbx_strand_id
1 'polypeptide(L)'
;MKGEQLKDNLKFEDNTEGIIFNHYSFCELIKHIMVKYGGILYQEADQKVKNSFLCNVPESSDDISFFSHDLEFHWAMLVLHGNLYWLKGIPSDYNGFKQEYLTWEAKIKTEYSLKESYNYYDL
;
A
#
# COMPACT_ATOMS: atom_id res chain seq x y z
N MET A 1 -4.15 21.06 5.09
CA MET A 1 -2.79 20.47 5.16
C MET A 1 -2.19 20.54 3.78
N LYS A 2 -1.02 21.19 3.63
CA LYS A 2 -0.25 21.15 2.38
C LYS A 2 0.28 19.72 2.22
N GLY A 3 0.01 19.08 1.09
CA GLY A 3 0.42 17.72 0.82
C GLY A 3 1.94 17.59 0.86
N GLU A 4 2.44 16.95 1.91
CA GLU A 4 3.81 16.47 1.91
C GLU A 4 3.92 15.38 0.86
N GLN A 5 5.02 15.42 0.11
CA GLN A 5 5.27 14.50 -0.98
C GLN A 5 5.56 13.11 -0.38
N LEU A 6 4.86 12.08 -0.87
CA LEU A 6 5.16 10.68 -0.56
C LEU A 6 6.65 10.39 -0.86
N LYS A 7 7.33 9.70 0.05
CA LYS A 7 8.78 9.43 -0.05
C LYS A 7 9.11 8.00 0.32
N ASP A 8 10.11 7.46 -0.36
CA ASP A 8 10.68 6.17 -0.02
C ASP A 8 11.86 6.31 0.94
N ASN A 9 12.24 5.19 1.57
CA ASN A 9 13.31 5.08 2.56
C ASN A 9 13.06 5.82 3.89
N LEU A 10 11.81 5.87 4.36
CA LEU A 10 11.52 6.36 5.71
C LEU A 10 11.99 5.32 6.72
N LYS A 11 12.90 5.71 7.60
CA LYS A 11 13.58 4.80 8.53
C LYS A 11 13.02 5.00 9.94
N PHE A 12 12.58 3.91 10.55
CA PHE A 12 12.13 3.85 11.94
C PHE A 12 12.88 2.72 12.62
N GLU A 13 13.49 3.00 13.78
CA GLU A 13 14.36 2.06 14.49
C GLU A 13 14.07 2.11 15.99
N ASP A 14 14.18 0.96 16.63
CA ASP A 14 14.33 0.86 18.08
C ASP A 14 15.76 0.40 18.45
N ASN A 15 15.95 -0.23 19.60
CA ASN A 15 17.26 -0.67 20.06
C ASN A 15 17.73 -2.02 19.46
N THR A 16 16.84 -2.75 18.79
CA THR A 16 17.07 -4.13 18.34
C THR A 16 16.75 -4.35 16.87
N GLU A 17 15.76 -3.62 16.34
CA GLU A 17 15.26 -3.79 14.98
C GLU A 17 14.94 -2.44 14.33
N GLY A 18 14.82 -2.47 13.02
CA GLY A 18 14.39 -1.34 12.23
C GLY A 18 13.49 -1.75 11.08
N ILE A 19 12.74 -0.76 10.61
CA ILE A 19 11.92 -0.85 9.41
C ILE A 19 12.23 0.32 8.48
N ILE A 20 12.39 -0.02 7.20
CA ILE A 20 12.34 0.94 6.10
C ILE A 20 10.94 0.87 5.49
N PHE A 21 10.20 1.96 5.58
CA PHE A 21 8.94 2.15 4.87
C PHE A 21 9.14 2.93 3.58
N ASN A 22 8.73 2.34 2.47
CA ASN A 22 8.74 2.94 1.15
C ASN A 22 7.35 3.49 0.82
N HIS A 23 7.02 4.63 1.43
CA HIS A 23 5.67 5.20 1.42
C HIS A 23 5.15 5.54 0.02
N TYR A 24 6.04 6.04 -0.85
CA TYR A 24 5.69 6.30 -2.25
C TYR A 24 5.38 4.98 -2.95
N SER A 25 6.26 3.98 -2.83
CA SER A 25 6.08 2.67 -3.47
C SER A 25 4.80 1.96 -3.00
N PHE A 26 4.52 2.00 -1.70
CA PHE A 26 3.30 1.46 -1.08
C PHE A 26 2.03 2.12 -1.66
N CYS A 27 1.96 3.45 -1.61
CA CYS A 27 0.80 4.19 -2.12
C CYS A 27 0.62 4.00 -3.63
N GLU A 28 1.70 3.97 -4.40
CA GLU A 28 1.67 3.80 -5.85
C GLU A 28 1.16 2.40 -6.24
N LEU A 29 1.63 1.35 -5.55
CA LEU A 29 1.12 0.00 -5.74
C LEU A 29 -0.39 -0.09 -5.43
N ILE A 30 -0.85 0.55 -4.34
CA ILE A 30 -2.27 0.61 -3.99
C ILE A 30 -3.12 1.25 -5.10
N LYS A 31 -2.64 2.31 -5.76
CA LYS A 31 -3.34 2.91 -6.91
C LYS A 31 -3.47 1.89 -8.04
N HIS A 32 -2.39 1.20 -8.37
CA HIS A 32 -2.40 0.18 -9.42
C HIS A 32 -3.32 -1.00 -9.10
N ILE A 33 -3.41 -1.42 -7.83
CA ILE A 33 -4.35 -2.45 -7.39
C ILE A 33 -5.79 -1.98 -7.59
N MET A 34 -6.14 -0.75 -7.20
CA MET A 34 -7.48 -0.19 -7.43
C MET A 34 -7.84 -0.12 -8.91
N VAL A 35 -6.88 0.21 -9.79
CA VAL A 35 -7.12 0.21 -11.24
C VAL A 35 -7.38 -1.22 -11.75
N LYS A 36 -6.50 -2.15 -11.41
CA LYS A 36 -6.51 -3.54 -11.90
C LYS A 36 -7.71 -4.34 -11.40
N TYR A 37 -7.99 -4.28 -10.10
CA TYR A 37 -8.99 -5.12 -9.43
C TYR A 37 -10.26 -4.36 -9.04
N GLY A 38 -10.17 -3.05 -8.89
CA GLY A 38 -11.31 -2.17 -8.64
C GLY A 38 -11.97 -1.61 -9.90
N GLY A 39 -11.30 -1.69 -11.06
CA GLY A 39 -11.84 -1.26 -12.35
C GLY A 39 -12.00 0.25 -12.51
N ILE A 40 -11.31 1.05 -11.68
CA ILE A 40 -11.35 2.52 -11.76
C ILE A 40 -10.18 3.08 -12.59
N LEU A 41 -10.30 4.34 -13.00
CA LEU A 41 -9.21 5.04 -13.70
C LEU A 41 -8.07 5.38 -12.72
N TYR A 42 -6.84 5.42 -13.21
CA TYR A 42 -5.68 5.77 -12.39
C TYR A 42 -5.82 7.15 -11.72
N GLN A 43 -6.37 8.15 -12.43
CA GLN A 43 -6.62 9.48 -11.84
C GLN A 43 -7.59 9.44 -10.66
N GLU A 44 -8.60 8.57 -10.73
CA GLU A 44 -9.52 8.37 -9.61
C GLU A 44 -8.83 7.66 -8.44
N ALA A 45 -8.00 6.64 -8.74
CA ALA A 45 -7.20 5.93 -7.75
C ALA A 45 -6.23 6.87 -7.01
N ASP A 46 -5.53 7.73 -7.75
CA ASP A 46 -4.63 8.75 -7.21
C ASP A 46 -5.36 9.74 -6.30
N GLN A 47 -6.53 10.23 -6.71
CA GLN A 47 -7.35 11.13 -5.89
C GLN A 47 -7.85 10.43 -4.62
N LYS A 48 -8.25 9.15 -4.70
CA LYS A 48 -8.67 8.37 -3.52
C LYS A 48 -7.53 8.19 -2.52
N VAL A 49 -6.33 7.82 -2.98
CA VAL A 49 -5.15 7.71 -2.09
C VAL A 49 -4.85 9.06 -1.42
N LYS A 50 -4.83 10.16 -2.19
CA LYS A 50 -4.59 11.52 -1.67
C LYS A 50 -5.59 12.01 -0.62
N ASN A 51 -6.81 11.45 -0.60
CA ASN A 51 -7.83 11.79 0.40
C ASN A 51 -7.95 10.72 1.50
N SER A 52 -7.12 9.69 1.48
CA SER A 52 -7.12 8.62 2.46
C SER A 52 -6.06 8.84 3.54
N PHE A 53 -6.17 8.16 4.66
CA PHE A 53 -5.13 8.18 5.70
C PHE A 53 -3.80 7.59 5.22
N LEU A 54 -3.79 6.79 4.15
CA LEU A 54 -2.59 6.17 3.62
C LEU A 54 -1.57 7.17 3.10
N CYS A 55 -1.97 8.40 2.73
CA CYS A 55 -1.01 9.41 2.26
C CYS A 55 -0.43 10.27 3.38
N ASN A 56 -0.86 10.08 4.63
CA ASN A 56 -0.29 10.79 5.76
C ASN A 56 1.11 10.26 6.05
N VAL A 57 2.05 11.15 6.31
CA VAL A 57 3.41 10.76 6.68
C VAL A 57 3.34 10.04 8.04
N PRO A 58 3.87 8.81 8.14
CA PRO A 58 3.92 8.10 9.42
C PRO A 58 4.84 8.82 10.40
N GLU A 59 4.44 8.86 11.67
CA GLU A 59 5.16 9.58 12.74
C GLU A 59 6.01 8.63 13.59
N SER A 60 5.73 7.33 13.54
CA SER A 60 6.34 6.31 14.41
C SER A 60 6.45 4.93 13.75
N SER A 61 7.22 4.04 14.36
CA SER A 61 7.24 2.61 14.02
C SER A 61 5.87 1.95 14.19
N ASP A 62 5.09 2.37 15.18
CA ASP A 62 3.75 1.83 15.45
C ASP A 62 2.79 2.09 14.27
N ASP A 63 2.90 3.26 13.62
CA ASP A 63 2.15 3.56 12.41
C ASP A 63 2.50 2.59 11.28
N ILE A 64 3.78 2.23 11.15
CA ILE A 64 4.24 1.28 10.13
C ILE A 64 3.78 -0.15 10.46
N SER A 65 3.81 -0.54 11.74
CA SER A 65 3.25 -1.81 12.19
C SER A 65 1.76 -1.91 11.87
N PHE A 66 1.01 -0.81 12.00
CA PHE A 66 -0.39 -0.76 11.57
C PHE A 66 -0.54 -0.99 10.06
N PHE A 67 0.22 -0.28 9.22
CA PHE A 67 0.12 -0.44 7.76
C PHE A 67 0.59 -1.82 7.28
N SER A 68 1.63 -2.39 7.87
CA SER A 68 2.20 -3.69 7.48
C SER A 68 1.43 -4.90 8.00
N HIS A 69 0.47 -4.70 8.91
CA HIS A 69 -0.37 -5.77 9.43
C HIS A 69 -1.28 -6.38 8.35
N ASP A 70 -1.67 -5.59 7.35
CA ASP A 70 -2.56 -6.01 6.27
C ASP A 70 -1.92 -5.83 4.89
N LEU A 71 -2.44 -6.58 3.92
CA LEU A 71 -1.96 -6.57 2.54
C LEU A 71 -2.25 -5.24 1.85
N GLU A 72 -1.37 -4.80 0.94
CA GLU A 72 -1.63 -3.66 0.05
C GLU A 72 -2.94 -3.84 -0.72
N PHE A 73 -3.28 -5.09 -1.05
CA PHE A 73 -4.57 -5.44 -1.65
C PHE A 73 -5.76 -5.09 -0.74
N HIS A 74 -5.66 -5.42 0.55
CA HIS A 74 -6.69 -5.07 1.54
C HIS A 74 -6.87 -3.56 1.61
N TRP A 75 -5.77 -2.81 1.75
CA TRP A 75 -5.79 -1.35 1.82
C TRP A 75 -6.41 -0.71 0.57
N ALA A 76 -6.10 -1.23 -0.62
CA ALA A 76 -6.71 -0.78 -1.87
C ALA A 76 -8.23 -0.99 -1.87
N MET A 77 -8.71 -2.15 -1.46
CA MET A 77 -10.14 -2.43 -1.41
C MET A 77 -10.85 -1.61 -0.32
N LEU A 78 -10.20 -1.39 0.82
CA LEU A 78 -10.72 -0.54 1.89
C LEU A 78 -10.90 0.91 1.44
N VAL A 79 -9.88 1.49 0.78
CA VAL A 79 -9.95 2.85 0.24
C VAL A 79 -10.99 2.98 -0.86
N LEU A 80 -11.13 1.96 -1.70
CA LEU A 80 -12.07 1.99 -2.82
C LEU A 80 -13.53 1.83 -2.39
N HIS A 81 -13.80 0.86 -1.52
CA HIS A 81 -15.16 0.39 -1.24
C HIS A 81 -15.67 0.71 0.18
N GLY A 82 -14.81 1.25 1.04
CA GLY A 82 -15.09 1.56 2.43
C GLY A 82 -15.00 0.35 3.35
N ASN A 83 -15.23 0.58 4.64
CA ASN A 83 -15.20 -0.47 5.66
C ASN A 83 -16.20 -1.60 5.36
N LEU A 84 -15.89 -2.82 5.80
CA LEU A 84 -16.70 -4.03 5.60
C LEU A 84 -17.00 -4.36 4.13
N TYR A 85 -16.13 -3.95 3.20
CA TYR A 85 -16.34 -4.17 1.77
C TYR A 85 -16.53 -5.65 1.40
N TRP A 86 -15.99 -6.57 2.18
CA TRP A 86 -16.13 -8.02 1.97
C TRP A 86 -17.58 -8.50 2.08
N LEU A 87 -18.45 -7.78 2.78
CA LEU A 87 -19.90 -8.07 2.81
C LEU A 87 -20.56 -7.86 1.44
N LYS A 88 -19.88 -7.18 0.50
CA LYS A 88 -20.30 -6.99 -0.89
C LYS A 88 -19.74 -8.08 -1.82
N GLY A 89 -19.10 -9.12 -1.28
CA GLY A 89 -18.50 -10.21 -2.05
C GLY A 89 -17.13 -9.89 -2.65
N ILE A 90 -16.50 -8.78 -2.25
CA ILE A 90 -15.16 -8.40 -2.69
C ILE A 90 -14.13 -9.11 -1.80
N PRO A 91 -13.15 -9.85 -2.36
CA PRO A 91 -12.13 -10.55 -1.57
C PRO A 91 -11.34 -9.61 -0.68
N SER A 92 -11.01 -10.03 0.54
CA SER A 92 -10.11 -9.27 1.43
C SER A 92 -8.63 -9.50 1.13
N ASP A 93 -8.31 -10.53 0.37
CA ASP A 93 -6.98 -10.93 -0.04
C ASP A 93 -6.97 -11.34 -1.54
N TYR A 94 -5.80 -11.73 -2.03
CA TYR A 94 -5.61 -12.25 -3.38
C TYR A 94 -5.41 -13.77 -3.43
N ASN A 95 -5.72 -14.53 -2.37
CA ASN A 95 -5.42 -15.97 -2.31
C ASN A 95 -6.13 -16.77 -3.42
N GLY A 96 -7.34 -16.37 -3.80
CA GLY A 96 -8.11 -16.97 -4.90
C GLY A 96 -7.48 -16.78 -6.28
N PHE A 97 -6.55 -15.84 -6.44
CA PHE A 97 -5.88 -15.51 -7.72
C PHE A 97 -4.39 -15.18 -7.51
N LYS A 98 -3.77 -15.82 -6.52
CA LYS A 98 -2.42 -15.48 -6.02
C LYS A 98 -1.36 -15.46 -7.12
N GLN A 99 -1.35 -16.47 -8.01
CA GLN A 99 -0.36 -16.55 -9.07
C GLN A 99 -0.49 -15.39 -10.07
N GLU A 100 -1.72 -15.00 -10.41
CA GLU A 100 -1.98 -13.85 -11.29
C GLU A 100 -1.53 -12.56 -10.63
N TYR A 101 -1.95 -12.35 -9.37
CA TYR A 101 -1.59 -11.17 -8.58
C TYR A 101 -0.07 -10.99 -8.48
N LEU A 102 0.67 -12.02 -8.03
CA LEU A 102 2.12 -11.93 -7.88
C LEU A 102 2.86 -11.71 -9.22
N THR A 103 2.38 -12.33 -10.30
CA THR A 103 2.95 -12.13 -11.64
C THR A 103 2.71 -10.70 -12.13
N TRP A 104 1.55 -10.14 -11.85
CA TRP A 104 1.20 -8.76 -12.20
C TRP A 104 1.93 -7.74 -11.32
N GLU A 105 1.98 -7.95 -10.00
CA GLU A 105 2.66 -7.09 -9.05
C GLU A 105 4.14 -6.96 -9.39
N ALA A 106 4.83 -8.07 -9.68
CA ALA A 106 6.24 -8.04 -10.08
C ALA A 106 6.49 -7.19 -11.34
N LYS A 107 5.56 -7.22 -12.30
CA LYS A 107 5.62 -6.38 -13.50
C LYS A 107 5.45 -4.90 -13.16
N ILE A 108 4.44 -4.57 -12.35
CA ILE A 108 4.19 -3.19 -11.90
C ILE A 108 5.37 -2.64 -11.10
N LYS A 109 5.88 -3.41 -10.13
CA LYS A 109 7.07 -3.01 -9.35
C LYS A 109 8.26 -2.73 -10.27
N THR A 110 8.47 -3.55 -11.30
CA THR A 110 9.55 -3.34 -12.28
C THR A 110 9.30 -2.11 -13.16
N GLU A 111 8.11 -1.97 -13.74
CA GLU A 111 7.76 -0.89 -14.69
C GLU A 111 7.87 0.49 -14.04
N TYR A 112 7.42 0.60 -12.79
CA TYR A 112 7.38 1.86 -12.05
C TYR A 112 8.54 2.03 -11.06
N SER A 113 9.51 1.11 -11.07
CA SER A 113 10.66 1.10 -10.15
C SER A 113 10.26 1.17 -8.67
N LEU A 114 9.19 0.46 -8.30
CA LEU A 114 8.69 0.43 -6.93
C LEU A 114 9.54 -0.51 -6.08
N LYS A 115 9.77 -0.10 -4.85
CA LYS A 115 10.43 -0.92 -3.82
C LYS A 115 9.40 -1.79 -3.11
N GLU A 116 9.89 -2.77 -2.35
CA GLU A 116 9.06 -3.43 -1.35
C GLU A 116 8.56 -2.40 -0.35
N SER A 117 7.25 -2.43 -0.05
CA SER A 117 6.60 -1.44 0.82
C SER A 117 7.29 -1.33 2.18
N TYR A 118 7.71 -2.47 2.72
CA TYR A 118 8.33 -2.59 4.05
C TYR A 118 9.57 -3.47 3.95
N ASN A 119 10.66 -3.08 4.63
CA ASN A 119 11.84 -3.93 4.81
C ASN A 119 12.24 -3.90 6.28
N TYR A 120 12.08 -5.04 6.96
CA TYR A 120 12.51 -5.25 8.35
C TYR A 120 13.97 -5.71 8.38
N TYR A 121 14.74 -5.27 9.37
CA TYR A 121 16.15 -5.64 9.57
C TYR A 121 16.54 -5.58 11.05
N ASP A 122 17.49 -6.42 11.44
CA ASP A 122 18.13 -6.40 12.76
C ASP A 122 19.28 -5.36 12.79
N LEU A 123 19.59 -4.83 13.98
CA LEU A 123 20.66 -3.85 14.23
C LEU A 123 21.99 -4.46 14.73
#